data_AF-A0A7Y3PSR1-F1
#
_entry.id   AF-A0A7Y3PSR1-F1
#
_cell.length_a   1.000
_cell.length_b   1.000
_cell.length_c   1.000
_cell.angle_alpha   90.00
_cell.angle_beta   90.00
_cell.angle_gamma   90.00
#
_symmetry.space_group_name_H-M   'P 1'
#
loop_
_entity.id
_entity.type
_entity.pdbx_description
1 polymer ?
#
loop_
_entity_poly.entity_id
_entity_poly.type
_entity_poly.pdbx_seq_one_letter_code
_entity_poly.pdbx_strand_id
1 'polypeptide(L)'
;MAGNGQQSNEQSTRNGIQALEMAFSGILKSRQDVDGTRANLSAGYQGSDGAEFGKLLTQWDEQCNVILRNLEDMVDKLNNSLVEHGKAQGSSNDAINQAYSASQSAFDQLVG
;
A
#
# COMPACT_ATOMS: atom_id res chain seq x y z
N MET A 1 -26.76 -11.90 -2.31
CA MET A 1 -26.13 -10.78 -3.07
C MET A 1 -24.98 -10.18 -2.26
N ALA A 2 -23.89 -10.94 -2.03
CA ALA A 2 -22.72 -10.49 -1.25
C ALA A 2 -21.42 -10.34 -2.09
N GLY A 3 -21.42 -10.81 -3.35
CA GLY A 3 -20.21 -10.87 -4.18
C GLY A 3 -19.68 -9.52 -4.68
N ASN A 4 -20.55 -8.54 -4.96
CA ASN A 4 -20.13 -7.27 -5.57
C ASN A 4 -19.41 -6.31 -4.61
N GLY A 5 -19.73 -6.32 -3.32
CA GLY A 5 -19.10 -5.42 -2.33
C GLY A 5 -17.67 -5.82 -2.00
N GLN A 6 -17.40 -7.11 -1.86
CA GLN A 6 -16.07 -7.63 -1.53
C GLN A 6 -15.09 -7.49 -2.70
N GLN A 7 -15.55 -7.75 -3.94
CA GLN A 7 -14.74 -7.54 -5.14
C GLN A 7 -14.40 -6.05 -5.36
N SER A 8 -15.35 -5.15 -5.06
CA SER A 8 -15.11 -3.69 -5.13
C SER A 8 -14.07 -3.22 -4.12
N ASN A 9 -14.06 -3.78 -2.91
CA ASN A 9 -13.06 -3.48 -1.90
C ASN A 9 -11.67 -3.95 -2.32
N GLU A 10 -11.56 -5.15 -2.88
CA GLU A 10 -10.28 -5.68 -3.38
C GLU A 10 -9.69 -4.79 -4.49
N GLN A 11 -10.53 -4.38 -5.45
CA GLN A 11 -10.11 -3.47 -6.52
C GLN A 11 -9.67 -2.11 -5.97
N SER A 12 -10.38 -1.57 -4.98
CA SER A 12 -10.03 -0.30 -4.34
C SER A 12 -8.70 -0.40 -3.60
N THR A 13 -8.44 -1.51 -2.92
CA THR A 13 -7.16 -1.78 -2.26
C THR A 13 -6.01 -1.86 -3.26
N ARG A 14 -6.19 -2.56 -4.39
CA ARG A 14 -5.18 -2.63 -5.48
C ARG A 14 -4.91 -1.26 -6.09
N ASN A 15 -5.95 -0.46 -6.33
CA ASN A 15 -5.80 0.92 -6.82
C ASN A 15 -5.01 1.78 -5.81
N GLY A 16 -5.28 1.60 -4.50
CA GLY A 16 -4.55 2.26 -3.43
C GLY A 16 -3.06 1.92 -3.42
N ILE A 17 -2.71 0.64 -3.56
CA ILE A 17 -1.31 0.18 -3.66
C ILE A 17 -0.62 0.86 -4.85
N GLN A 18 -1.23 0.84 -6.03
CA GLN A 18 -0.66 1.47 -7.22
C GLN A 18 -0.44 2.98 -7.02
N ALA A 19 -1.38 3.68 -6.37
CA ALA A 19 -1.24 5.09 -6.07
C ALA A 19 -0.06 5.38 -5.12
N LEU A 20 0.13 4.53 -4.10
CA LEU A 20 1.24 4.64 -3.15
C LEU A 20 2.59 4.38 -3.83
N GLU A 21 2.68 3.38 -4.72
CA GLU A 21 3.89 3.08 -5.50
C GLU A 21 4.27 4.22 -6.46
N MET A 22 3.27 4.85 -7.09
CA MET A 22 3.49 6.05 -7.91
C MET A 22 3.99 7.22 -7.06
N ALA A 23 3.40 7.44 -5.89
CA ALA A 23 3.84 8.49 -4.96
C ALA A 23 5.28 8.25 -4.50
N PHE A 24 5.62 7.01 -4.15
CA PHE A 24 6.98 6.61 -3.76
C PHE A 24 7.99 6.93 -4.86
N SER A 25 7.69 6.53 -6.10
CA SER A 25 8.53 6.81 -7.27
C SER A 25 8.68 8.32 -7.52
N GLY A 26 7.60 9.10 -7.33
CA GLY A 26 7.63 10.56 -7.46
C GLY A 26 8.54 11.23 -6.43
N ILE A 27 8.52 10.76 -5.18
CA ILE A 27 9.41 11.27 -4.12
C ILE A 27 10.86 10.92 -4.41
N LEU A 28 11.16 9.69 -4.84
CA LEU A 28 12.53 9.31 -5.23
C LEU A 28 13.08 10.19 -6.35
N LYS A 29 12.26 10.48 -7.36
CA LYS A 29 12.63 11.41 -8.43
C LYS A 29 12.90 12.82 -7.88
N SER A 30 12.03 13.31 -7.01
CA SER A 30 12.19 14.63 -6.40
C SER A 30 13.49 14.75 -5.59
N ARG A 31 13.91 13.67 -4.91
CA ARG A 31 15.23 13.60 -4.24
C ARG A 31 16.38 13.72 -5.21
N GLN A 32 16.35 12.99 -6.32
CA GLN A 32 17.40 13.09 -7.35
C GLN A 32 17.50 14.52 -7.92
N ASP A 33 16.36 15.17 -8.17
CA ASP A 33 16.32 16.54 -8.67
C ASP A 33 16.91 17.55 -7.65
N VAL A 34 16.60 17.37 -6.37
CA VAL A 34 17.14 18.19 -5.28
C VAL A 34 18.63 17.95 -5.07
N ASP A 35 19.10 16.70 -5.13
CA ASP A 35 20.53 16.37 -5.03
C ASP A 35 21.33 16.96 -6.19
N GLY A 36 20.80 16.92 -7.40
CA GLY A 36 21.39 17.60 -8.57
C GLY A 36 21.48 19.11 -8.36
N THR A 37 20.43 19.71 -7.80
CA THR A 37 20.39 21.14 -7.47
C THR A 37 21.36 21.51 -6.35
N ARG A 38 21.51 20.65 -5.33
CA ARG A 38 22.47 20.78 -4.22
C ARG A 38 23.91 20.83 -4.71
N ALA A 39 24.28 19.94 -5.64
CA ALA A 39 25.63 19.93 -6.21
C ALA A 39 25.96 21.29 -6.87
N ASN A 40 25.01 21.85 -7.64
CA ASN A 40 25.15 23.16 -8.26
C ASN A 40 25.20 24.31 -7.23
N LEU A 41 24.36 24.27 -6.21
CA LEU A 41 24.29 25.30 -5.17
C LEU A 41 25.52 25.29 -4.26
N SER A 42 26.08 24.13 -3.93
CA SER A 42 27.30 24.01 -3.12
C SER A 42 28.53 24.65 -3.79
N ALA A 43 28.55 24.70 -5.12
CA ALA A 43 29.59 25.39 -5.88
C ALA A 43 29.40 26.92 -5.86
N GLY A 44 28.16 27.41 -5.77
CA GLY A 44 27.82 28.84 -5.85
C GLY A 44 27.70 29.55 -4.49
N TYR A 45 27.23 28.86 -3.44
CA TYR A 45 27.03 29.41 -2.10
C TYR A 45 28.14 28.95 -1.16
N GLN A 46 29.15 29.80 -1.00
CA GLN A 46 30.23 29.62 -0.01
C GLN A 46 29.92 30.42 1.28
N GLY A 47 30.46 29.98 2.41
CA GLY A 47 30.30 30.68 3.70
C GLY A 47 29.07 30.23 4.50
N SER A 48 28.57 31.11 5.39
CA SER A 48 27.47 30.80 6.32
C SER A 48 26.20 30.34 5.62
N ASP A 49 25.88 30.95 4.48
CA ASP A 49 24.61 30.74 3.78
C ASP A 49 24.56 29.35 3.16
N GLY A 50 25.68 28.88 2.60
CA GLY A 50 25.82 27.51 2.10
C GLY A 50 25.69 26.47 3.22
N ALA A 51 26.18 26.78 4.42
CA ALA A 51 26.06 25.89 5.58
C ALA A 51 24.62 25.77 6.08
N GLU A 52 23.89 26.88 6.21
CA GLU A 52 22.47 26.86 6.61
C GLU A 52 21.59 26.20 5.54
N PHE A 53 21.86 26.45 4.26
CA PHE A 53 21.17 25.76 3.17
C PHE A 53 21.44 24.25 3.18
N GLY A 54 22.68 23.83 3.46
CA GLY A 54 23.03 22.42 3.62
C GLY A 54 22.29 21.72 4.78
N LYS A 55 22.05 22.44 5.89
CA LYS A 55 21.23 21.93 7.00
C LYS A 55 19.77 21.75 6.59
N LEU A 56 19.20 22.74 5.89
CA LEU A 56 17.83 22.67 5.39
C LEU A 56 17.63 21.46 4.47
N LEU A 57 18.57 21.22 3.55
CA LEU A 57 18.53 20.07 2.67
C LEU A 57 18.65 18.74 3.40
N THR A 58 19.49 18.67 4.45
CA THR A 58 19.59 17.48 5.30
C THR A 58 18.25 17.19 6.00
N GLN A 59 17.61 18.21 6.58
CA GLN A 59 16.30 18.06 7.23
C GLN A 59 15.22 17.65 6.24
N TRP A 60 15.23 18.22 5.04
CA TRP A 60 14.31 17.84 3.97
C TRP A 60 14.49 16.37 3.55
N ASP A 61 15.73 15.90 3.44
CA ASP A 61 16.03 14.51 3.09
C ASP A 61 15.54 13.53 4.18
N GLU A 62 15.76 13.87 5.45
CA GLU A 62 15.23 13.10 6.60
C GLU A 62 13.70 12.99 6.56
N GLN A 63 12.99 14.09 6.26
CA GLN A 63 11.53 14.08 6.12
C GLN A 63 11.09 13.20 4.94
N CYS A 64 11.79 13.26 3.81
CA CYS A 64 11.51 12.39 2.66
C CYS A 64 11.69 10.91 3.04
N ASN A 65 12.72 10.56 3.80
CA ASN A 65 12.93 9.19 4.28
C ASN A 65 11.77 8.71 5.17
N VAL A 66 11.23 9.57 6.04
CA VAL A 66 10.05 9.24 6.86
C VAL A 66 8.82 8.98 5.98
N ILE A 67 8.58 9.83 4.98
CA ILE A 67 7.44 9.66 4.07
C ILE A 67 7.56 8.37 3.27
N LEU A 68 8.75 8.07 2.71
CA LEU A 68 9.00 6.85 1.94
C LEU A 68 8.72 5.60 2.77
N ARG A 69 9.23 5.55 4.02
CA ARG A 69 8.94 4.45 4.95
C ARG A 69 7.44 4.30 5.21
N ASN A 70 6.73 5.41 5.44
CA ASN A 70 5.28 5.36 5.66
C ASN A 70 4.52 4.84 4.44
N LEU A 71 4.97 5.17 3.22
CA LEU A 71 4.37 4.66 1.98
C LEU A 71 4.59 3.15 1.85
N GLU A 72 5.80 2.65 2.10
CA GLU A 72 6.12 1.21 2.11
C GLU A 72 5.25 0.47 3.15
N ASP A 73 5.18 0.99 4.37
CA ASP A 73 4.36 0.44 5.46
C ASP A 73 2.88 0.33 5.09
N MET A 74 2.35 1.31 4.36
CA MET A 74 0.97 1.31 3.88
C MET A 74 0.75 0.30 2.75
N VAL A 75 1.70 0.18 1.82
CA VAL A 75 1.66 -0.85 0.77
C VAL A 75 1.64 -2.24 1.40
N ASP A 76 2.51 -2.50 2.39
CA ASP A 76 2.55 -3.78 3.11
C ASP A 76 1.24 -4.07 3.85
N LYS A 77 0.65 -3.07 4.52
CA LYS A 77 -0.65 -3.22 5.19
C LYS A 77 -1.78 -3.53 4.21
N LEU A 78 -1.80 -2.89 3.05
CA LEU A 78 -2.81 -3.15 2.01
C LEU A 78 -2.62 -4.54 1.38
N ASN A 79 -1.37 -4.95 1.12
CA ASN A 79 -1.06 -6.30 0.64
C ASN A 79 -1.47 -7.38 1.65
N ASN A 80 -1.16 -7.18 2.93
CA ASN A 80 -1.62 -8.08 3.99
C ASN A 80 -3.15 -8.14 4.07
N SER A 81 -3.83 -6.99 3.92
CA SER A 81 -5.29 -6.94 3.89
C SER A 81 -5.87 -7.76 2.73
N LEU A 82 -5.27 -7.73 1.53
CA LEU A 82 -5.68 -8.56 0.39
C LEU A 82 -5.57 -10.06 0.69
N VAL A 83 -4.45 -10.48 1.28
CA VAL A 83 -4.21 -11.89 1.63
C VAL A 83 -5.24 -12.38 2.66
N GLU A 84 -5.48 -11.61 3.71
CA GLU A 84 -6.46 -11.96 4.75
C GLU A 84 -7.90 -11.99 4.19
N HIS A 85 -8.24 -11.06 3.28
CA HIS A 85 -9.54 -11.08 2.61
C HIS A 85 -9.75 -12.35 1.77
N GLY A 86 -8.71 -12.78 1.05
CA GLY A 86 -8.75 -14.02 0.26
C GLY A 86 -8.95 -15.27 1.13
N LYS A 87 -8.26 -15.35 2.27
CA LYS A 87 -8.43 -16.45 3.25
C LYS A 87 -9.86 -16.50 3.81
N ALA A 88 -10.39 -15.35 4.23
CA ALA A 88 -11.74 -15.25 4.78
C ALA A 88 -12.81 -15.66 3.75
N GLN A 89 -12.62 -15.30 2.48
CA GLN A 89 -13.53 -15.68 1.41
C GLN A 89 -13.51 -17.19 1.13
N GLY A 90 -12.32 -17.81 1.10
CA GLY A 90 -12.18 -19.26 0.96
C GLY A 90 -12.90 -20.02 2.07
N SER A 91 -12.63 -19.64 3.32
CA SER A 91 -13.28 -20.26 4.49
C SER A 91 -14.80 -20.09 4.49
N SER A 92 -15.31 -18.93 4.04
CA SER A 92 -16.76 -18.69 3.95
C SER A 92 -17.42 -19.56 2.88
N ASN A 93 -16.78 -19.74 1.73
CA ASN A 93 -17.28 -20.62 0.66
C ASN A 93 -17.29 -22.08 1.10
N ASP A 94 -16.26 -22.55 1.79
CA ASP A 94 -16.20 -23.92 2.31
C ASP A 94 -17.31 -24.18 3.33
N ALA A 95 -17.57 -23.22 4.23
CA ALA A 95 -18.67 -23.30 5.20
C ALA A 95 -20.04 -23.33 4.51
N ILE A 96 -20.24 -22.52 3.45
CA ILE A 96 -21.48 -22.54 2.66
C ILE A 96 -21.65 -23.89 1.96
N ASN A 97 -20.61 -24.41 1.32
CA ASN A 97 -20.64 -25.71 0.63
C ASN A 97 -20.91 -26.87 1.61
N GLN A 98 -20.34 -26.84 2.80
CA GLN A 98 -20.64 -27.80 3.86
C GLN A 98 -22.10 -27.70 4.32
N ALA A 99 -22.60 -26.49 4.58
CA ALA A 99 -23.99 -26.29 4.99
C ALA A 99 -24.98 -26.75 3.90
N TYR A 100 -24.65 -26.52 2.63
CA TYR A 100 -25.45 -26.99 1.50
C TYR A 100 -25.46 -28.52 1.41
N SER A 101 -24.29 -29.15 1.52
CA SER A 101 -24.15 -30.62 1.51
C SER A 101 -24.90 -31.27 2.68
N ALA A 102 -24.81 -30.68 3.88
CA ALA A 102 -25.54 -31.14 5.05
C ALA A 102 -27.06 -30.99 4.88
N SER A 103 -27.52 -29.87 4.29
CA SER A 103 -28.93 -29.63 4.01
C SER A 103 -29.49 -30.62 2.97
N GLN A 104 -28.71 -30.89 1.91
CA GLN A 104 -29.09 -31.88 0.90
C GLN A 104 -29.18 -33.28 1.50
N SER A 105 -28.20 -33.68 2.32
CA SER A 105 -28.23 -34.98 3.01
C SER A 105 -29.43 -35.10 3.96
N ALA A 106 -29.82 -34.03 4.65
CA ALA A 106 -30.98 -34.04 5.53
C ALA A 106 -32.30 -34.13 4.74
N PHE A 107 -32.38 -33.43 3.60
CA PHE A 107 -33.51 -33.52 2.69
C PHE A 107 -33.64 -34.93 2.10
N ASP A 108 -32.55 -35.52 1.62
CA ASP A 108 -32.55 -36.88 1.06
C ASP A 108 -33.01 -37.93 2.09
N GLN A 109 -32.69 -37.73 3.37
CA GLN A 109 -33.18 -38.59 4.48
C GLN A 109 -34.67 -38.40 4.81
N LEU A 110 -35.26 -37.25 4.47
CA LEU A 110 -36.67 -36.95 4.73
C LEU A 110 -37.60 -37.43 3.61
N VAL A 111 -37.07 -37.56 2.40
CA VAL A 111 -37.87 -37.81 1.18
C VAL A 111 -37.60 -39.20 0.59
N GLY A 112 -36.56 -39.90 1.05
CA GLY A 112 -36.28 -41.32 0.76
C GLY A 112 -36.73 -42.24 1.90
#